data_AF-A0A957YK81-F1
#
_entry.id   AF-A0A957YK81-F1
#
_cell.length_a   1.000
_cell.length_b   1.000
_cell.length_c   1.000
_cell.angle_alpha   90.00
_cell.angle_beta   90.00
_cell.angle_gamma   90.00
#
_symmetry.space_group_name_H-M   'P 1'
#
loop_
_entity.id
_entity.type
_entity.pdbx_description
1 polymer ?
#
loop_
_entity_poly.entity_id
_entity_poly.type
_entity_poly.pdbx_seq_one_letter_code
_entity_poly.pdbx_strand_id
1 'polypeptide(L)'
;MVQTTADLQKNLDRIDGKGYPAYKDIRGSYTFDDFTLHIDHVQGDPFAAPSRLRVRLPMTVAALPAATYANRSRAIALRDYLARSFARACRNVSDRSRGSGKSGLIAMDSPGQEILERSAIIVTPDFVEARFVVGLPARGRRILGRQAAAILGQDIPRLAAQALHYAQLDSDALTAQLNTAEDADTLRAQLAGLGLAA
;
A
#
# COMPACT_ATOMS: atom_id res chain seq x y z
N MET A 1 14.16 2.59 -18.45
CA MET A 1 15.07 1.84 -17.56
C MET A 1 14.47 1.84 -16.17
N VAL A 2 14.40 0.69 -15.51
CA VAL A 2 13.96 0.62 -14.10
C VAL A 2 15.13 1.11 -13.25
N GLN A 3 14.88 2.06 -12.35
CA GLN A 3 15.90 2.64 -11.47
C GLN A 3 16.09 1.75 -10.24
N THR A 4 17.21 1.85 -9.55
CA THR A 4 17.48 1.12 -8.31
C THR A 4 17.12 1.94 -7.08
N THR A 5 17.03 1.31 -5.90
CA THR A 5 16.93 2.02 -4.63
C THR A 5 18.11 2.99 -4.39
N ALA A 6 19.31 2.66 -4.89
CA ALA A 6 20.47 3.55 -4.81
C ALA A 6 20.29 4.81 -5.68
N ASP A 7 19.67 4.68 -6.86
CA ASP A 7 19.32 5.82 -7.71
C ASP A 7 18.29 6.73 -7.04
N LEU A 8 17.28 6.13 -6.38
CA LEU A 8 16.30 6.88 -5.59
C LEU A 8 17.00 7.68 -4.48
N GLN A 9 17.88 7.04 -3.70
CA GLN A 9 18.65 7.69 -2.64
C GLN A 9 19.46 8.87 -3.19
N LYS A 10 20.23 8.64 -4.26
CA LYS A 10 21.03 9.67 -4.91
C LYS A 10 20.19 10.84 -5.41
N ASN A 11 19.01 10.57 -5.97
CA ASN A 11 18.08 11.60 -6.41
C ASN A 11 17.54 12.42 -5.23
N LEU A 12 17.20 11.78 -4.11
CA LEU A 12 16.72 12.44 -2.90
C LEU A 12 17.79 13.32 -2.25
N ASP A 13 19.04 12.84 -2.19
CA ASP A 13 20.18 13.63 -1.70
C ASP A 13 20.45 14.85 -2.60
N ARG A 14 20.35 14.68 -3.92
CA ARG A 14 20.53 15.77 -4.90
C ARG A 14 19.46 16.86 -4.79
N ILE A 15 18.25 16.55 -4.35
CA ILE A 15 17.15 17.53 -4.23
C ILE A 15 16.96 18.05 -2.81
N ASP A 16 17.75 17.58 -1.84
CA ASP A 16 17.70 18.06 -0.45
C ASP A 16 17.90 19.59 -0.40
N GLY A 17 17.05 20.27 0.38
CA GLY A 17 17.06 21.74 0.50
C GLY A 17 16.61 22.52 -0.76
N LYS A 18 16.31 21.86 -1.89
CA LYS A 18 15.76 22.53 -3.07
C LYS A 18 14.29 22.91 -2.86
N GLY A 19 13.77 23.71 -3.80
CA GLY A 19 12.34 24.03 -3.82
C GLY A 19 11.50 22.77 -4.07
N TYR A 20 10.34 22.72 -3.42
CA TYR A 20 9.41 21.58 -3.46
C TYR A 20 9.13 20.98 -4.85
N PRO A 21 9.00 21.77 -5.94
CA PRO A 21 8.78 21.21 -7.28
C PRO A 21 9.85 20.21 -7.75
N ALA A 22 11.06 20.23 -7.17
CA ALA A 22 12.12 19.29 -7.49
C ALA A 22 11.78 17.83 -7.12
N TYR A 23 10.77 17.57 -6.28
CA TYR A 23 10.27 16.20 -6.09
C TYR A 23 9.70 15.58 -7.37
N LYS A 24 9.36 16.35 -8.40
CA LYS A 24 8.94 15.78 -9.70
C LYS A 24 10.02 14.89 -10.32
N ASP A 25 11.28 15.13 -9.99
CA ASP A 25 12.42 14.34 -10.47
C ASP A 25 12.41 12.91 -9.94
N ILE A 26 11.76 12.63 -8.81
CA ILE A 26 11.70 11.25 -8.26
C ILE A 26 10.54 10.43 -8.82
N ARG A 27 9.69 11.00 -9.68
CA ARG A 27 8.60 10.24 -10.32
C ARG A 27 9.18 9.09 -11.15
N GLY A 28 8.67 7.87 -10.96
CA GLY A 28 9.20 6.71 -11.67
C GLY A 28 8.99 5.41 -10.91
N SER A 29 9.70 4.37 -11.36
CA SER A 29 9.70 3.05 -10.73
C SER A 29 11.10 2.69 -10.27
N TYR A 30 11.21 2.15 -9.06
CA TYR A 30 12.45 1.80 -8.39
C TYR A 30 12.38 0.36 -7.89
N THR A 31 13.34 -0.46 -8.30
CA THR A 31 13.45 -1.85 -7.84
C THR A 31 14.17 -1.90 -6.50
N PHE A 32 13.49 -2.49 -5.52
CA PHE A 32 14.01 -2.99 -4.27
C PHE A 32 14.19 -4.51 -4.40
N ASP A 33 14.82 -5.13 -3.40
CA ASP A 33 15.11 -6.57 -3.43
C ASP A 33 13.84 -7.42 -3.58
N ASP A 34 12.79 -7.08 -2.80
CA ASP A 34 11.57 -7.89 -2.69
C ASP A 34 10.37 -7.30 -3.45
N PHE A 35 10.48 -6.06 -3.95
CA PHE A 35 9.36 -5.37 -4.58
C PHE A 35 9.80 -4.25 -5.52
N THR A 36 8.86 -3.74 -6.33
CA THR A 36 9.04 -2.50 -7.07
C THR A 36 8.20 -1.39 -6.45
N LEU A 37 8.84 -0.26 -6.12
CA LEU A 37 8.18 0.97 -5.72
C LEU A 37 7.84 1.79 -6.95
N HIS A 38 6.59 2.21 -7.09
CA HIS A 38 6.17 3.17 -8.11
C HIS A 38 5.71 4.46 -7.46
N ILE A 39 6.23 5.59 -7.94
CA ILE A 39 5.82 6.94 -7.58
C ILE A 39 5.02 7.50 -8.76
N ASP A 40 3.71 7.30 -8.74
CA ASP A 40 2.83 7.57 -9.88
C ASP A 40 2.55 9.07 -10.04
N HIS A 41 2.35 9.75 -8.90
CA HIS A 41 2.06 11.17 -8.83
C HIS A 41 2.74 11.81 -7.62
N VAL A 42 3.39 12.94 -7.84
CA VAL A 42 4.03 13.76 -6.82
C VAL A 42 3.14 14.97 -6.52
N GLN A 43 2.83 15.19 -5.25
CA GLN A 43 2.02 16.34 -4.80
C GLN A 43 2.66 17.67 -5.21
N GLY A 44 1.85 18.69 -5.51
CA GLY A 44 2.34 19.98 -6.03
C GLY A 44 3.05 20.85 -4.97
N ASP A 45 2.66 20.69 -3.71
CA ASP A 45 3.23 21.38 -2.55
C ASP A 45 3.00 20.53 -1.27
N PRO A 46 3.63 20.87 -0.13
CA PRO A 46 3.51 20.08 1.10
C PRO A 46 2.09 20.00 1.70
N PHE A 47 1.19 20.89 1.33
CA PHE A 47 -0.18 21.00 1.87
C PHE A 47 -1.24 20.40 0.94
N ALA A 48 -0.90 20.15 -0.33
CA ALA A 48 -1.74 19.53 -1.32
C ALA A 48 -2.11 18.06 -0.96
N ALA A 49 -3.01 17.48 -1.76
CA ALA A 49 -3.30 16.05 -1.71
C ALA A 49 -1.99 15.25 -1.82
N PRO A 50 -1.74 14.25 -0.95
CA PRO A 50 -0.44 13.61 -0.89
C PRO A 50 -0.10 12.81 -2.16
N SER A 51 1.18 12.50 -2.31
CA SER A 51 1.74 11.80 -3.47
C SER A 51 1.16 10.39 -3.55
N ARG A 52 0.82 9.92 -4.76
CA ARG A 52 0.25 8.58 -4.99
C ARG A 52 1.36 7.61 -5.33
N LEU A 53 1.47 6.57 -4.52
CA LEU A 53 2.50 5.55 -4.62
C LEU A 53 1.84 4.17 -4.67
N ARG A 54 2.57 3.21 -5.19
CA ARG A 54 2.21 1.80 -5.10
C ARG A 54 3.44 0.94 -4.97
N VAL A 55 3.35 -0.12 -4.18
CA VAL A 55 4.36 -1.18 -4.14
C VAL A 55 3.80 -2.41 -4.83
N ARG A 56 4.65 -3.09 -5.61
CA ARG A 56 4.31 -4.33 -6.29
C ARG A 56 5.29 -5.43 -5.91
N LEU A 57 4.79 -6.46 -5.26
CA LEU A 57 5.54 -7.63 -4.82
C LEU A 57 5.23 -8.79 -5.76
N PRO A 58 6.22 -9.51 -6.29
CA PRO A 58 5.98 -10.77 -6.98
C PRO A 58 5.21 -11.75 -6.09
N MET A 59 4.32 -12.56 -6.67
CA MET A 59 3.56 -13.57 -5.91
C MET A 59 4.48 -14.59 -5.23
N THR A 60 5.65 -14.87 -5.83
CA THR A 60 6.70 -15.70 -5.23
C THR A 60 7.27 -15.15 -3.93
N VAL A 61 7.26 -13.82 -3.76
CA VAL A 61 7.71 -13.14 -2.54
C VAL A 61 6.56 -13.00 -1.53
N ALA A 62 5.38 -12.56 -2.01
CA ALA A 62 4.20 -12.44 -1.16
C ALA A 62 3.75 -13.80 -0.57
N ALA A 63 4.00 -14.89 -1.31
CA ALA A 63 3.75 -16.27 -0.94
C ALA A 63 2.31 -16.54 -0.47
N LEU A 64 1.32 -15.82 -1.02
CA LEU A 64 -0.09 -16.01 -0.71
C LEU A 64 -0.56 -17.36 -1.27
N PRO A 65 -1.07 -18.29 -0.45
CA PRO A 65 -1.58 -19.56 -0.94
C PRO A 65 -2.72 -19.37 -1.93
N ALA A 66 -2.75 -20.12 -3.03
CA ALA A 66 -3.80 -20.02 -4.05
C ALA A 66 -5.22 -20.18 -3.49
N ALA A 67 -5.38 -20.97 -2.42
CA ALA A 67 -6.64 -21.13 -1.69
C ALA A 67 -7.22 -19.80 -1.15
N THR A 68 -6.37 -18.81 -0.86
CA THR A 68 -6.79 -17.50 -0.33
C THR A 68 -7.48 -16.62 -1.36
N TYR A 69 -7.34 -16.93 -2.66
CA TYR A 69 -7.97 -16.20 -3.77
C TYR A 69 -8.57 -17.15 -4.82
N ALA A 70 -8.95 -18.37 -4.41
CA ALA A 70 -9.43 -19.42 -5.31
C ALA A 70 -10.77 -19.10 -6.00
N ASN A 71 -11.58 -18.23 -5.42
CA ASN A 71 -12.82 -17.73 -6.02
C ASN A 71 -12.99 -16.24 -5.72
N ARG A 72 -14.02 -15.64 -6.34
CA ARG A 72 -14.29 -14.19 -6.25
C ARG A 72 -14.51 -13.72 -4.81
N SER A 73 -15.25 -14.47 -3.99
CA SER A 73 -15.53 -14.08 -2.60
C SER A 73 -14.24 -14.01 -1.79
N ARG A 74 -13.46 -15.10 -1.81
CA ARG A 74 -12.16 -15.17 -1.13
C ARG A 74 -11.17 -14.13 -1.66
N ALA A 75 -11.11 -13.91 -2.98
CA ALA A 75 -10.22 -12.90 -3.56
C ALA A 75 -10.56 -11.47 -3.09
N ILE A 76 -11.86 -11.12 -2.98
CA ILE A 76 -12.28 -9.83 -2.45
C ILE A 76 -11.94 -9.73 -0.95
N ALA A 77 -12.24 -10.78 -0.18
CA ALA A 77 -11.97 -10.82 1.25
C ALA A 77 -10.47 -10.75 1.57
N LEU A 78 -9.62 -11.40 0.79
CA LEU A 78 -8.15 -11.30 0.89
C LEU A 78 -7.66 -9.88 0.63
N ARG A 79 -8.14 -9.25 -0.45
CA ARG A 79 -7.77 -7.87 -0.79
C ARG A 79 -8.18 -6.90 0.31
N ASP A 80 -9.36 -7.08 0.89
CA ASP A 80 -9.85 -6.31 2.04
C ASP A 80 -8.96 -6.52 3.28
N TYR A 81 -8.63 -7.77 3.61
CA TYR A 81 -7.75 -8.10 4.74
C TYR A 81 -6.38 -7.42 4.60
N LEU A 82 -5.74 -7.56 3.44
CA LEU A 82 -4.46 -6.93 3.14
C LEU A 82 -4.54 -5.40 3.21
N ALA A 83 -5.64 -4.79 2.75
CA ALA A 83 -5.84 -3.34 2.83
C ALA A 83 -5.90 -2.88 4.29
N ARG A 84 -6.64 -3.60 5.14
CA ARG A 84 -6.72 -3.32 6.58
C ARG A 84 -5.38 -3.53 7.29
N SER A 85 -4.66 -4.58 6.92
CA SER A 85 -3.31 -4.87 7.44
C SER A 85 -2.35 -3.72 7.10
N PHE A 86 -2.30 -3.32 5.83
CA PHE A 86 -1.44 -2.24 5.37
C PHE A 86 -1.83 -0.90 6.00
N ALA A 87 -3.12 -0.56 6.06
CA ALA A 87 -3.60 0.66 6.70
C ALA A 87 -3.27 0.70 8.21
N ARG A 88 -3.28 -0.46 8.89
CA ARG A 88 -2.85 -0.58 10.30
C ARG A 88 -1.35 -0.37 10.44
N ALA A 89 -0.55 -0.98 9.58
CA ALA A 89 0.89 -0.79 9.55
C ALA A 89 1.25 0.70 9.30
N CYS A 90 0.56 1.37 8.38
CA CYS A 90 0.73 2.80 8.13
C CYS A 90 0.57 3.67 9.38
N ARG A 91 -0.42 3.36 10.24
CA ARG A 91 -0.65 4.13 11.49
C ARG A 91 0.52 4.04 12.46
N ASN A 92 1.26 2.94 12.45
CA ASN A 92 2.40 2.73 13.35
C ASN A 92 3.68 3.42 12.86
N VAL A 93 3.74 3.77 11.57
CA VAL A 93 4.97 4.29 10.94
C VAL A 93 4.82 5.74 10.47
N SER A 94 3.59 6.19 10.20
CA SER A 94 3.31 7.57 9.78
C SER A 94 3.70 8.57 10.88
N ASP A 95 4.72 9.39 10.60
CA ASP A 95 5.26 10.37 11.53
C ASP A 95 5.05 11.80 10.99
N ARG A 96 4.02 12.45 11.49
CA ARG A 96 3.60 13.79 11.08
C ARG A 96 4.55 14.89 11.55
N SER A 97 5.56 14.58 12.37
CA SER A 97 6.56 15.55 12.83
C SER A 97 7.65 15.84 11.79
N ARG A 98 7.71 15.07 10.69
CA ARG A 98 8.76 15.14 9.65
C ARG A 98 8.63 16.33 8.69
N GLY A 99 8.04 17.44 9.12
CA GLY A 99 7.98 18.68 8.35
C GLY A 99 6.64 19.41 8.42
N SER A 100 6.36 20.20 7.40
CA SER A 100 5.18 21.04 7.27
C SER A 100 4.05 20.33 6.51
N GLY A 101 2.81 20.77 6.73
CA GLY A 101 1.65 20.31 5.94
C GLY A 101 1.36 18.83 6.14
N LYS A 102 1.40 18.04 5.06
CA LYS A 102 1.16 16.60 5.06
C LYS A 102 2.43 15.76 5.22
N SER A 103 3.59 16.38 5.45
CA SER A 103 4.89 15.71 5.61
C SER A 103 4.83 14.50 6.55
N GLY A 104 5.42 13.39 6.11
CA GLY A 104 5.53 12.15 6.89
C GLY A 104 4.25 11.32 7.01
N LEU A 105 3.16 11.77 6.38
CA LEU A 105 1.96 10.94 6.23
C LEU A 105 2.27 9.71 5.38
N ILE A 106 1.84 8.55 5.86
CA ILE A 106 1.66 7.36 5.02
C ILE A 106 0.25 6.85 5.29
N ALA A 107 -0.56 6.66 4.26
CA ALA A 107 -1.94 6.22 4.42
C ALA A 107 -2.43 5.44 3.21
N MET A 108 -3.29 4.46 3.46
CA MET A 108 -4.04 3.71 2.45
C MET A 108 -5.54 3.95 2.67
N ASP A 109 -6.33 3.86 1.60
CA ASP A 109 -7.79 3.77 1.75
C ASP A 109 -8.14 2.53 2.59
N SER A 110 -8.78 2.76 3.73
CA SER A 110 -9.17 1.70 4.66
C SER A 110 -10.68 1.52 4.62
N PRO A 111 -11.19 0.31 4.38
CA PRO A 111 -12.62 0.03 4.41
C PRO A 111 -13.23 0.19 5.82
N GLY A 112 -14.54 0.45 5.82
CA GLY A 112 -15.40 0.48 7.01
C GLY A 112 -15.65 -0.93 7.53
N GLN A 113 -16.87 -1.25 7.96
CA GLN A 113 -17.19 -2.63 8.39
C GLN A 113 -17.40 -3.57 7.19
N GLU A 114 -17.65 -3.02 6.01
CA GLU A 114 -17.99 -3.75 4.79
C GLU A 114 -16.75 -4.32 4.10
N ILE A 115 -16.88 -5.54 3.56
CA ILE A 115 -15.92 -6.16 2.65
C ILE A 115 -16.35 -5.82 1.22
N LEU A 116 -15.60 -4.93 0.56
CA LEU A 116 -15.92 -4.42 -0.78
C LEU A 116 -14.75 -4.66 -1.75
N GLU A 117 -15.08 -4.88 -3.01
CA GLU A 117 -14.08 -4.86 -4.06
C GLU A 117 -13.54 -3.44 -4.28
N ARG A 118 -12.23 -3.24 -4.06
CA ARG A 118 -11.56 -1.94 -4.12
C ARG A 118 -10.23 -2.00 -4.83
N SER A 119 -9.76 -0.85 -5.30
CA SER A 119 -8.48 -0.73 -6.01
C SER A 119 -7.25 -0.55 -5.11
N ALA A 120 -7.44 -0.47 -3.78
CA ALA A 120 -6.36 -0.28 -2.80
C ALA A 120 -5.36 -1.45 -2.79
N ILE A 121 -5.86 -2.68 -2.91
CA ILE A 121 -5.07 -3.90 -3.09
C ILE A 121 -5.50 -4.60 -4.36
N ILE A 122 -4.52 -4.99 -5.19
CA ILE A 122 -4.70 -5.85 -6.35
C ILE A 122 -3.93 -7.14 -6.10
N VAL A 123 -4.58 -8.28 -6.30
CA VAL A 123 -3.96 -9.61 -6.26
C VAL A 123 -4.16 -10.24 -7.63
N THR A 124 -3.08 -10.73 -8.21
CA THR A 124 -3.03 -11.48 -9.48
C THR A 124 -2.20 -12.73 -9.28
N PRO A 125 -2.21 -13.70 -10.23
CA PRO A 125 -1.29 -14.84 -10.17
C PRO A 125 0.19 -14.44 -10.11
N ASP A 126 0.56 -13.28 -10.66
CA ASP A 126 1.96 -12.85 -10.79
C ASP A 126 2.43 -11.95 -9.66
N PHE A 127 1.54 -11.14 -9.07
CA PHE A 127 1.92 -10.13 -8.08
C PHE A 127 0.78 -9.71 -7.14
N VAL A 128 1.19 -9.11 -6.02
CA VAL A 128 0.37 -8.33 -5.09
C VAL A 128 0.78 -6.87 -5.20
N GLU A 129 -0.19 -5.97 -5.37
CA GLU A 129 0.04 -4.53 -5.45
C GLU A 129 -0.77 -3.78 -4.41
N ALA A 130 -0.10 -2.93 -3.63
CA ALA A 130 -0.72 -2.04 -2.65
C ALA A 130 -0.59 -0.60 -3.10
N ARG A 131 -1.72 0.13 -3.14
CA ARG A 131 -1.81 1.53 -3.55
C ARG A 131 -2.10 2.41 -2.34
N PHE A 132 -1.29 3.43 -2.15
CA PHE A 132 -1.32 4.27 -0.96
C PHE A 132 -0.83 5.68 -1.29
N VAL A 133 -0.86 6.55 -0.28
CA VAL A 133 -0.41 7.93 -0.41
C VAL A 133 0.68 8.24 0.60
N VAL A 134 1.62 9.09 0.20
CA VAL A 134 2.73 9.56 1.03
C VAL A 134 2.82 11.07 0.97
N GLY A 135 2.83 11.71 2.13
CA GLY A 135 3.14 13.12 2.25
C GLY A 135 4.65 13.34 2.26
N LEU A 136 5.20 13.75 1.11
CA LEU A 136 6.65 13.95 1.00
C LEU A 136 7.13 15.10 1.90
N PRO A 137 8.23 14.90 2.66
CA PRO A 137 8.61 15.80 3.73
C PRO A 137 9.26 17.10 3.23
N ALA A 138 8.91 18.20 3.88
CA ALA A 138 9.47 19.51 3.59
C ALA A 138 9.41 20.45 4.81
N ARG A 139 10.30 21.43 4.88
CA ARG A 139 10.24 22.56 5.82
C ARG A 139 9.79 23.80 5.05
N GLY A 140 8.54 24.24 5.27
CA GLY A 140 7.90 25.18 4.36
C GLY A 140 7.92 24.61 2.95
N ARG A 141 8.51 25.32 1.99
CA ARG A 141 8.65 24.86 0.59
C ARG A 141 10.01 24.24 0.25
N ARG A 142 10.84 23.95 1.25
CA ARG A 142 12.18 23.35 1.07
C ARG A 142 12.13 21.86 1.35
N ILE A 143 12.64 21.06 0.42
CA ILE A 143 12.65 19.60 0.52
C ILE A 143 13.50 19.13 1.70
N LEU A 144 13.00 18.14 2.45
CA LEU A 144 13.77 17.39 3.44
C LEU A 144 14.13 16.02 2.84
N GLY A 145 15.14 16.00 1.97
CA GLY A 145 15.51 14.85 1.13
C GLY A 145 15.93 13.65 1.98
N ARG A 146 16.67 13.86 3.07
CA ARG A 146 17.05 12.78 4.00
C ARG A 146 15.86 12.14 4.71
N GLN A 147 14.85 12.94 5.05
CA GLN A 147 13.60 12.42 5.64
C GLN A 147 12.79 11.66 4.59
N ALA A 148 12.77 12.13 3.34
CA ALA A 148 12.13 11.41 2.24
C ALA A 148 12.84 10.07 1.98
N ALA A 149 14.16 10.04 2.05
CA ALA A 149 14.95 8.82 1.94
C ALA A 149 14.62 7.81 3.04
N ALA A 150 14.49 8.26 4.30
CA ALA A 150 14.05 7.39 5.38
C ALA A 150 12.63 6.82 5.13
N ILE A 151 11.69 7.66 4.68
CA ILE A 151 10.32 7.21 4.38
C ILE A 151 10.30 6.19 3.23
N LEU A 152 10.89 6.55 2.09
CA LEU A 152 10.79 5.76 0.86
C LEU A 152 11.70 4.53 0.89
N GLY A 153 12.86 4.64 1.53
CA GLY A 153 13.92 3.62 1.55
C GLY A 153 13.92 2.71 2.77
N GLN A 154 13.20 3.04 3.84
CA GLN A 154 13.20 2.23 5.09
C GLN A 154 11.78 1.95 5.57
N ASP A 155 10.96 2.99 5.73
CA ASP A 155 9.60 2.84 6.27
C ASP A 155 8.68 2.06 5.31
N ILE A 156 8.68 2.40 4.03
CA ILE A 156 7.85 1.69 3.02
C ILE A 156 8.25 0.21 2.86
N PRO A 157 9.54 -0.16 2.72
CA PRO A 157 9.95 -1.56 2.72
C PRO A 157 9.45 -2.34 3.94
N ARG A 158 9.59 -1.77 5.14
CA ARG A 158 9.11 -2.38 6.38
C ARG A 158 7.59 -2.58 6.38
N LEU A 159 6.84 -1.58 5.91
CA LEU A 159 5.38 -1.67 5.77
C LEU A 159 4.97 -2.76 4.79
N ALA A 160 5.62 -2.83 3.62
CA ALA A 160 5.33 -3.84 2.61
C ALA A 160 5.58 -5.25 3.14
N ALA A 161 6.71 -5.48 3.81
CA ALA A 161 7.05 -6.77 4.40
C ALA A 161 6.02 -7.20 5.46
N GLN A 162 5.66 -6.30 6.39
CA GLN A 162 4.72 -6.61 7.47
C GLN A 162 3.29 -6.88 6.96
N ALA A 163 2.85 -6.15 5.93
CA ALA A 163 1.45 -6.14 5.54
C ALA A 163 1.12 -7.06 4.35
N LEU A 164 2.11 -7.46 3.54
CA LEU A 164 1.87 -8.16 2.27
C LEU A 164 2.55 -9.53 2.18
N HIS A 165 3.48 -9.87 3.07
CA HIS A 165 4.09 -11.20 3.10
C HIS A 165 3.21 -12.15 3.91
N TYR A 166 2.79 -13.27 3.32
CA TYR A 166 1.90 -14.24 3.97
C TYR A 166 2.40 -14.68 5.35
N ALA A 167 3.71 -14.90 5.49
CA ALA A 167 4.35 -15.30 6.74
C ALA A 167 4.26 -14.26 7.88
N GLN A 168 3.91 -13.00 7.57
CA GLN A 168 3.72 -11.93 8.55
C GLN A 168 2.24 -11.70 8.88
N LEU A 169 1.32 -12.37 8.18
CA LEU A 169 -0.11 -12.22 8.41
C LEU A 169 -0.56 -13.10 9.56
N ASP A 170 -1.60 -12.66 10.25
CA ASP A 170 -2.32 -13.50 11.21
C ASP A 170 -3.17 -14.51 10.42
N SER A 171 -2.70 -15.76 10.38
CA SER A 171 -3.32 -16.85 9.61
C SER A 171 -4.74 -17.15 10.06
N ASP A 172 -5.01 -17.04 11.35
CA ASP A 172 -6.31 -17.39 11.93
C ASP A 172 -7.31 -16.29 11.61
N ALA A 173 -6.92 -15.02 11.79
CA ALA A 173 -7.75 -13.88 11.42
C ALA A 173 -8.02 -13.82 9.92
N LEU A 174 -7.01 -14.11 9.09
CA LEU A 174 -7.18 -14.18 7.64
C LEU A 174 -8.17 -15.30 7.27
N THR A 175 -7.97 -16.50 7.80
CA THR A 175 -8.85 -17.66 7.50
C THR A 175 -10.29 -17.39 7.93
N ALA A 176 -10.49 -16.82 9.12
CA ALA A 176 -11.81 -16.45 9.62
C ALA A 176 -12.51 -15.45 8.69
N GLN A 177 -11.81 -14.40 8.24
CA GLN A 177 -12.38 -13.42 7.31
C GLN A 177 -12.73 -14.04 5.96
N LEU A 178 -11.85 -14.89 5.40
CA LEU A 178 -12.10 -15.56 4.12
C LEU A 178 -13.34 -16.46 4.19
N ASN A 179 -13.43 -17.29 5.23
CA ASN A 179 -14.57 -18.19 5.42
C ASN A 179 -15.87 -17.38 5.64
N THR A 180 -15.83 -16.34 6.46
CA THR A 180 -17.02 -15.52 6.76
C THR A 180 -17.56 -14.84 5.50
N ALA A 181 -16.68 -14.30 4.65
CA ALA A 181 -17.09 -13.67 3.40
C ALA A 181 -17.68 -14.69 2.42
N GLU A 182 -17.04 -15.86 2.28
CA GLU A 182 -17.49 -16.93 1.41
C GLU A 182 -18.83 -17.54 1.85
N ASP A 183 -19.01 -17.77 3.15
CA ASP A 183 -20.27 -18.25 3.73
C ASP A 183 -21.38 -17.23 3.49
N ALA A 184 -21.11 -15.94 3.72
CA ALA A 184 -22.09 -14.89 3.51
C ALA A 184 -22.53 -14.77 2.05
N ASP A 185 -21.59 -14.89 1.09
CA ASP A 185 -21.91 -14.90 -0.33
C ASP A 185 -22.69 -16.16 -0.73
N THR A 186 -22.32 -17.31 -0.17
CA THR A 186 -22.99 -18.60 -0.42
C THR A 186 -24.43 -18.60 0.08
N LEU A 187 -24.67 -18.10 1.30
CA LEU A 187 -26.01 -17.97 1.88
C LEU A 187 -26.88 -17.02 1.04
N ARG A 188 -26.32 -15.86 0.64
CA ARG A 188 -27.03 -14.90 -0.22
C ARG A 188 -27.43 -15.49 -1.57
N ALA A 189 -26.60 -16.35 -2.15
CA ALA A 189 -26.92 -17.01 -3.42
C ALA A 189 -28.08 -18.02 -3.31
N GLN A 190 -28.33 -18.57 -2.12
CA GLN A 190 -29.40 -19.56 -1.89
C GLN A 190 -30.79 -18.94 -1.63
N LEU A 191 -30.85 -17.67 -1.21
CA LEU A 191 -32.10 -17.00 -0.83
C LEU A 191 -33.20 -17.12 -1.89
N ALA A 192 -32.88 -16.79 -3.14
CA ALA A 192 -33.84 -16.85 -4.24
C ALA A 192 -34.39 -18.27 -4.47
N GLY A 193 -33.54 -19.29 -4.36
CA GLY A 193 -33.94 -20.70 -4.50
C GLY A 193 -34.83 -21.20 -3.35
N LEU A 194 -34.73 -20.57 -2.19
CA LEU A 194 -35.54 -20.85 -1.00
C LEU A 194 -36.81 -19.98 -0.92
N GLY A 195 -37.05 -19.09 -1.89
CA GLY A 195 -38.15 -18.13 -1.84
C GLY A 195 -38.00 -17.07 -0.74
N LEU A 196 -36.76 -16.83 -0.28
CA LEU A 196 -36.43 -15.82 0.74
C LEU A 196 -35.89 -14.55 0.07
N ALA A 197 -36.15 -13.41 0.70
CA ALA A 197 -35.65 -12.10 0.28
C ALA A 197 -34.55 -11.54 1.20
N ALA A 198 -34.42 -12.09 2.42
CA ALA A 198 -33.43 -11.75 3.44
C ALA A 198 -33.24 -12.94 4.39
#